data_AF-A0A2W2FLX0-F1
#
_entry.id   AF-A0A2W2FLX0-F1
#
_cell.length_a   1.000
_cell.length_b   1.000
_cell.length_c   1.000
_cell.angle_alpha   90.00
_cell.angle_beta   90.00
_cell.angle_gamma   90.00
#
_symmetry.space_group_name_H-M   'P 1'
#
loop_
_entity.id
_entity.type
_entity.pdbx_description
1 polymer ?
#
loop_
_entity_poly.entity_id
_entity_poly.type
_entity_poly.pdbx_seq_one_letter_code
_entity_poly.pdbx_strand_id
1 'polypeptide(L)'
;MTGAAGPELVRDAVARWLGLVAADAELAPYLVGVDRARLARHLALTLTVALGGPAGDIARPAVGAWRGLGLTEAQHRRVVDYLAGVLGALGVPARAVAAARRAFADEAGS
;
A
#
# COMPACT_ATOMS: atom_id res chain seq x y z
N MET A 1 3.17 13.29 -20.39
CA MET A 1 4.35 12.90 -19.58
C MET A 1 3.88 12.06 -18.41
N THR A 2 3.92 10.73 -18.55
CA THR A 2 3.59 9.81 -17.45
C THR A 2 4.87 9.63 -16.63
N GLY A 3 5.12 10.54 -15.69
CA GLY A 3 6.23 10.39 -14.76
C GLY A 3 5.95 9.20 -13.85
N ALA A 4 6.74 8.14 -13.97
CA ALA A 4 6.76 7.07 -12.97
C ALA A 4 6.95 7.73 -11.59
N ALA A 5 6.16 7.29 -10.59
CA ALA A 5 6.39 7.74 -9.22
C ALA A 5 7.84 7.46 -8.84
N GLY A 6 8.58 8.51 -8.46
CA GLY A 6 9.97 8.35 -8.04
C GLY A 6 10.05 7.48 -6.78
N PRO A 7 11.15 6.73 -6.58
CA PRO A 7 11.30 5.82 -5.44
C PRO A 7 11.17 6.52 -4.08
N GLU A 8 11.52 7.81 -4.00
CA GLU A 8 11.31 8.61 -2.78
C GLU A 8 9.83 8.86 -2.47
N LEU A 9 9.02 9.16 -3.50
CA LEU A 9 7.58 9.37 -3.32
C LEU A 9 6.91 8.10 -2.81
N VAL A 10 7.29 6.94 -3.37
CA VAL A 10 6.78 5.64 -2.95
C VAL A 10 7.17 5.34 -1.50
N ARG A 11 8.44 5.57 -1.13
CA ARG A 11 8.92 5.36 0.25
C ARG A 11 8.17 6.24 1.25
N ASP A 12 8.03 7.53 0.95
CA ASP A 12 7.32 8.49 1.80
C ASP A 12 5.83 8.12 1.93
N ALA A 13 5.18 7.77 0.82
CA ALA A 13 3.80 7.30 0.84
C ALA A 13 3.60 6.08 1.75
N VAL A 14 4.47 5.06 1.63
CA VAL A 14 4.39 3.85 2.45
C VAL A 14 4.65 4.15 3.93
N ALA A 15 5.64 5.00 4.24
CA ALA A 15 5.93 5.37 5.61
C ALA A 15 4.74 6.07 6.29
N ARG A 16 4.15 7.06 5.61
CA ARG A 16 2.96 7.77 6.10
C ARG A 16 1.76 6.84 6.24
N TRP A 17 1.55 5.97 5.25
CA TRP A 17 0.46 5.00 5.27
C TRP A 17 0.56 4.01 6.43
N LEU A 18 1.74 3.42 6.65
CA LEU A 18 1.98 2.54 7.80
C LEU A 18 1.86 3.28 9.13
N GLY A 19 2.21 4.56 9.17
CA GLY A 19 1.96 5.43 10.33
C GLY A 19 0.47 5.53 10.68
N LEU A 20 -0.39 5.75 9.67
CA LEU A 20 -1.84 5.81 9.87
C LEU A 20 -2.42 4.45 10.33
N VAL A 21 -2.00 3.35 9.69
CA VAL A 21 -2.45 2.01 10.07
C VAL A 21 -2.02 1.67 11.50
N ALA A 22 -0.82 2.05 11.91
CA ALA A 22 -0.32 1.84 13.26
C ALA A 22 -0.97 2.74 14.32
N ALA A 23 -1.58 3.86 13.91
CA ALA A 23 -2.28 4.78 14.79
C ALA A 23 -3.78 4.44 14.93
N ASP A 24 -4.35 3.63 14.03
CA ASP A 24 -5.72 3.15 14.12
C ASP A 24 -5.83 2.03 15.17
N ALA A 25 -6.63 2.27 16.22
CA ALA A 25 -6.83 1.32 17.31
C ALA A 25 -7.40 -0.04 16.88
N GLU A 26 -8.16 -0.10 15.78
CA GLU A 26 -8.72 -1.34 15.24
C GLU A 26 -7.73 -2.10 14.35
N LEU A 27 -6.67 -1.46 13.85
CA LEU A 27 -5.69 -2.06 12.94
C LEU A 27 -4.33 -2.31 13.60
N ALA A 28 -3.95 -1.48 14.57
CA ALA A 28 -2.68 -1.58 15.29
C ALA A 28 -2.41 -2.97 15.90
N PRO A 29 -3.40 -3.69 16.48
CA PRO A 29 -3.17 -5.04 17.02
C PRO A 29 -2.66 -6.04 15.98
N TYR A 30 -3.03 -5.87 14.70
CA TYR A 30 -2.59 -6.75 13.61
C TYR A 30 -1.15 -6.52 13.18
N LEU A 31 -0.53 -5.43 13.62
CA LEU A 31 0.88 -5.13 13.34
C LEU A 31 1.81 -5.63 14.46
N VAL A 32 1.28 -6.24 15.52
CA VAL A 32 2.09 -6.83 16.60
C VAL A 32 2.82 -8.07 16.07
N GLY A 33 4.14 -8.12 16.28
CA GLY A 33 4.98 -9.22 15.79
C GLY A 33 5.27 -9.18 14.28
N VAL A 34 4.73 -8.20 13.54
CA VAL A 34 5.01 -8.01 12.12
C VAL A 34 6.34 -7.26 11.94
N ASP A 35 7.22 -7.81 11.10
CA ASP A 35 8.40 -7.08 10.62
C ASP A 35 7.94 -5.92 9.71
N ARG A 36 7.87 -4.72 10.31
CA ARG A 36 7.42 -3.50 9.63
C ARG A 36 8.36 -3.08 8.50
N ALA A 37 9.65 -3.39 8.58
CA ALA A 37 10.59 -3.06 7.52
C ALA A 37 10.37 -3.98 6.30
N ARG A 38 10.14 -5.27 6.54
CA ARG A 38 9.75 -6.22 5.50
C ARG A 38 8.40 -5.87 4.89
N LEU A 39 7.41 -5.50 5.72
CA LEU A 39 6.11 -5.04 5.24
C LEU A 39 6.24 -3.78 4.39
N ALA A 40 6.96 -2.76 4.85
CA ALA A 40 7.16 -1.50 4.10
C ALA A 40 7.81 -1.75 2.73
N ARG A 41 8.87 -2.56 2.68
CA ARG A 41 9.51 -2.94 1.40
C ARG A 41 8.52 -3.62 0.46
N HIS A 42 7.70 -4.51 0.99
CA HIS A 42 6.68 -5.20 0.21
C HIS A 42 5.63 -4.22 -0.35
N LEU A 43 5.07 -3.36 0.50
CA LEU A 43 4.09 -2.35 0.09
C LEU A 43 4.66 -1.37 -0.94
N ALA A 44 5.93 -1.00 -0.82
CA ALA A 44 6.62 -0.12 -1.77
C ALA A 44 6.74 -0.77 -3.16
N LEU A 45 7.00 -2.07 -3.24
CA LEU A 45 7.06 -2.80 -4.51
C LEU A 45 5.68 -2.83 -5.19
N THR A 46 4.64 -3.23 -4.46
CA THR A 46 3.27 -3.26 -4.99
C THR A 46 2.83 -1.87 -5.45
N LEU A 47 3.10 -0.83 -4.64
CA LEU A 47 2.74 0.55 -4.99
C LEU A 47 3.52 1.06 -6.21
N THR A 48 4.80 0.72 -6.36
CA THR A 48 5.59 1.08 -7.54
C THR A 48 4.95 0.52 -8.82
N VAL A 49 4.58 -0.76 -8.80
CA VAL A 49 3.92 -1.43 -9.93
C VAL A 49 2.55 -0.79 -10.21
N ALA A 50 1.75 -0.56 -9.17
CA ALA A 50 0.41 0.02 -9.31
C ALA A 50 0.43 1.45 -9.88
N LEU A 51 1.50 2.21 -9.61
CA LEU A 51 1.72 3.55 -10.16
C LEU A 51 2.36 3.54 -11.56
N GLY A 52 2.53 2.37 -12.17
CA GLY A 52 3.09 2.21 -13.52
C GLY A 52 4.62 2.29 -13.58
N GLY A 53 5.30 2.16 -12.44
CA GLY A 53 6.75 2.03 -12.37
C GLY A 53 7.24 0.61 -12.73
N PRO A 54 8.54 0.45 -13.03
CA PRO A 54 9.12 -0.86 -13.32
C PRO A 54 9.04 -1.76 -12.08
N ALA A 55 8.57 -3.00 -12.26
CA ALA A 55 8.49 -3.99 -11.17
C ALA A 55 9.87 -4.45 -10.65
N GLY A 56 10.95 -4.17 -11.38
CA GLY A 56 12.27 -4.78 -11.16
C GLY A 56 12.28 -6.29 -11.43
N ASP A 57 13.43 -6.94 -11.22
CA ASP A 57 13.61 -8.41 -11.34
C ASP A 57 12.96 -9.22 -10.19
N ILE A 58 12.17 -8.57 -9.33
CA ILE A 58 11.50 -9.25 -8.24
C ILE A 58 10.18 -9.80 -8.80
N ALA A 59 10.27 -11.04 -9.28
CA ALA A 59 9.17 -11.78 -9.86
C ALA A 59 7.91 -11.73 -8.97
N ARG A 60 6.88 -11.06 -9.51
CA ARG A 60 5.50 -10.97 -9.02
C ARG A 60 5.28 -10.04 -7.80
N PRO A 61 4.31 -9.09 -7.88
CA PRO A 61 3.80 -8.44 -6.67
C PRO A 61 3.37 -9.54 -5.69
N ALA A 62 3.92 -9.55 -4.48
CA ALA A 62 3.59 -10.60 -3.52
C ALA A 62 2.17 -10.38 -2.99
N VAL A 63 1.18 -10.87 -3.73
CA VAL A 63 -0.24 -10.78 -3.38
C VAL A 63 -0.44 -11.17 -1.91
N GLY A 64 -1.01 -10.27 -1.10
CA GLY A 64 -1.55 -10.61 0.20
C GLY A 64 -0.68 -10.28 1.43
N ALA A 65 0.07 -9.19 1.44
CA ALA A 65 0.71 -8.72 2.67
C ALA A 65 -0.29 -8.48 3.81
N TRP A 66 -1.48 -7.98 3.47
CA TRP A 66 -2.57 -7.78 4.42
C TRP A 66 -3.39 -9.07 4.65
N ARG A 67 -3.49 -9.99 3.67
CA ARG A 67 -4.23 -11.27 3.80
C ARG A 67 -3.71 -12.12 4.95
N GLY A 68 -2.39 -12.18 5.12
CA GLY A 68 -1.77 -12.98 6.18
C GLY A 68 -2.09 -12.52 7.60
N LEU A 69 -2.70 -11.34 7.76
CA LEU A 69 -3.01 -10.75 9.06
C LEU A 69 -4.44 -11.02 9.54
N GLY A 70 -5.32 -11.60 8.71
CA GLY A 70 -6.69 -11.93 9.14
C GLY A 70 -7.59 -10.71 9.33
N LEU A 71 -7.35 -9.64 8.55
CA LEU A 71 -8.24 -8.48 8.52
C LEU A 71 -9.61 -8.83 7.93
N THR A 72 -10.66 -8.27 8.50
CA THR A 72 -12.00 -8.27 7.89
C THR A 72 -12.00 -7.42 6.62
N GLU A 73 -12.99 -7.63 5.74
CA GLU A 73 -13.15 -6.82 4.54
C GLU A 73 -13.27 -5.32 4.86
N ALA A 74 -13.96 -4.96 5.96
CA ALA A 74 -14.11 -3.58 6.39
C ALA A 74 -12.78 -2.96 6.82
N GLN A 75 -11.97 -3.69 7.60
CA GLN A 75 -10.63 -3.26 8.00
C GLN A 75 -9.70 -3.14 6.79
N HIS A 76 -9.80 -4.08 5.85
CA HIS A 76 -9.03 -4.02 4.62
C HIS A 76 -9.40 -2.80 3.76
N ARG A 77 -10.70 -2.51 3.59
CA ARG A 77 -11.15 -1.28 2.91
C ARG A 77 -10.60 -0.03 3.59
N ARG A 78 -10.60 0.02 4.92
CA ARG A 78 -10.03 1.14 5.68
C ARG A 78 -8.54 1.32 5.43
N VAL A 79 -7.76 0.22 5.42
CA VAL A 79 -6.33 0.23 5.08
C VAL A 79 -6.12 0.83 3.69
N VAL A 80 -6.91 0.44 2.69
CA VAL A 80 -6.84 0.99 1.32
C VAL A 80 -7.27 2.46 1.25
N ASP A 81 -8.23 2.89 2.06
CA ASP A 81 -8.66 4.29 2.13
C ASP A 81 -7.57 5.20 2.74
N TYR A 82 -6.81 4.72 3.72
CA TYR A 82 -5.63 5.45 4.21
C TYR A 82 -4.57 5.63 3.13
N LEU A 83 -4.30 4.60 2.32
CA LEU A 83 -3.39 4.74 1.18
C LEU A 83 -3.87 5.82 0.21
N ALA A 84 -5.17 5.79 -0.15
CA ALA A 84 -5.75 6.77 -1.06
C ALA A 84 -5.61 8.21 -0.54
N GLY A 85 -5.86 8.41 0.76
CA GLY A 85 -5.68 9.69 1.44
C GLY A 85 -4.24 10.19 1.39
N VAL A 86 -3.27 9.31 1.68
CA VAL A 86 -1.84 9.65 1.62
C VAL A 86 -1.40 10.04 0.22
N LEU A 87 -1.77 9.27 -0.80
CA LEU A 87 -1.40 9.57 -2.19
C LEU A 87 -2.03 10.88 -2.66
N GLY A 88 -3.30 11.14 -2.29
CA GLY A 88 -3.97 12.41 -2.57
C GLY A 88 -3.24 13.60 -1.93
N ALA A 89 -2.82 13.47 -0.66
CA ALA A 89 -2.07 14.50 0.05
C ALA A 89 -0.67 14.74 -0.54
N LEU A 90 -0.07 13.73 -1.18
CA LEU A 90 1.21 13.82 -1.90
C LEU A 90 1.05 14.38 -3.33
N GLY A 91 -0.15 14.77 -3.75
CA GLY A 91 -0.40 15.31 -5.08
C GLY A 91 -0.40 14.27 -6.20
N VAL A 92 -0.52 12.98 -5.87
CA VAL A 92 -0.61 11.92 -6.88
C VAL A 92 -1.92 12.08 -7.67
N PRO A 93 -1.88 12.06 -9.01
CA PRO A 93 -3.08 12.23 -9.83
C PRO A 93 -4.18 11.20 -9.50
N ALA A 94 -5.44 11.62 -9.46
CA ALA A 94 -6.57 10.76 -9.08
C ALA A 94 -6.64 9.43 -9.86
N ARG A 95 -6.27 9.42 -11.14
CA ARG A 95 -6.18 8.19 -11.96
C ARG A 95 -5.18 7.16 -11.39
N ALA A 96 -4.04 7.63 -10.90
CA ALA A 96 -2.99 6.79 -10.33
C ALA A 96 -3.36 6.35 -8.91
N VAL A 97 -4.03 7.21 -8.15
CA VAL A 97 -4.64 6.83 -6.86
C VAL A 97 -5.67 5.71 -7.06
N ALA A 98 -6.53 5.82 -8.07
CA ALA A 98 -7.51 4.77 -8.38
C ALA A 98 -6.85 3.44 -8.79
N ALA A 99 -5.77 3.49 -9.56
CA ALA A 99 -4.98 2.30 -9.91
C ALA A 99 -4.35 1.64 -8.67
N ALA A 100 -3.75 2.44 -7.78
CA ALA A 100 -3.22 1.96 -6.51
C ALA A 100 -4.31 1.32 -5.64
N ARG A 101 -5.48 1.97 -5.48
CA ARG A 101 -6.60 1.41 -4.71
C ARG A 101 -7.05 0.06 -5.24
N ARG A 102 -7.15 -0.10 -6.57
CA ARG A 102 -7.52 -1.39 -7.19
C ARG A 102 -6.49 -2.46 -6.92
N ALA A 103 -5.20 -2.17 -7.13
CA ALA A 103 -4.12 -3.12 -6.88
C ALA A 103 -4.13 -3.67 -5.44
N PHE A 104 -4.33 -2.79 -4.45
CA PHE A 104 -4.42 -3.24 -3.05
C PHE A 104 -5.78 -3.84 -2.69
N ALA A 105 -6.89 -3.44 -3.33
CA ALA A 105 -8.20 -4.08 -3.10
C ALA A 105 -8.27 -5.51 -3.64
N ASP A 106 -7.62 -5.80 -4.77
CA ASP A 106 -7.56 -7.14 -5.36
C ASP A 106 -6.72 -8.10 -4.49
N GLU A 107 -5.77 -7.56 -3.70
CA GLU A 107 -5.14 -8.32 -2.62
C GLU A 107 -6.13 -8.76 -1.54
N ALA A 108 -7.39 -8.32 -1.50
CA ALA A 108 -8.40 -8.81 -0.54
C ALA A 108 -9.32 -9.89 -1.12
N GLY A 109 -9.56 -9.88 -2.44
CA GLY A 109 -10.61 -10.68 -3.09
C GLY A 109 -10.09 -11.55 -4.23
N SER A 110 -9.79 -12.81 -3.93
CA SER A 110 -9.78 -14.01 -4.80
C SER A 110 -9.45 -15.22 -3.95
#